data_AF-A0A7S8E833-F1
#
_entry.id   AF-A0A7S8E833-F1
#
_cell.length_a   1.000
_cell.length_b   1.000
_cell.length_c   1.000
_cell.angle_alpha   90.00
_cell.angle_beta   90.00
_cell.angle_gamma   90.00
#
_symmetry.space_group_name_H-M   'P 1'
#
loop_
_entity.id
_entity.type
_entity.pdbx_description
1 polymer ?
#
loop_
_entity_poly.entity_id
_entity_poly.type
_entity_poly.pdbx_seq_one_letter_code
_entity_poly.pdbx_strand_id
1 'polypeptide(L)'
;MEESIFSQEWRRCLREHYKHVVRNEDKITETSLKKVLLSQAINFTEEDLRGLYVEATMRADDMPADYVPDMEQVAGEATEPEAPVMNAAPVDDERSFVPHPAECTCAACMESHENEALHDSDGQPLSAEALEARQEEEKDKAERSAKQMSMF
;
A
#
# COMPACT_ATOMS: atom_id res chain seq x y z
N MET A 1 -23.80 33.95 18.41
CA MET A 1 -23.22 33.73 17.06
C MET A 1 -24.05 32.63 16.45
N GLU A 2 -24.87 32.95 15.45
CA GLU A 2 -25.79 31.98 14.85
C GLU A 2 -25.00 30.93 14.08
N GLU A 3 -25.17 29.66 14.45
CA GLU A 3 -24.69 28.50 13.71
C GLU A 3 -25.40 28.49 12.35
N SER A 4 -24.76 29.08 11.34
CA SER A 4 -25.24 29.03 9.96
C SER A 4 -25.41 27.56 9.56
N ILE A 5 -26.61 27.17 9.12
CA ILE A 5 -26.91 25.81 8.62
C ILE A 5 -25.94 25.38 7.50
N PHE A 6 -25.43 26.34 6.74
CA PHE A 6 -24.44 26.10 5.68
C PHE A 6 -23.04 25.82 6.21
N SER A 7 -22.76 26.15 7.48
CA SER A 7 -21.46 25.89 8.12
C SER A 7 -21.21 24.40 8.40
N GLN A 8 -22.24 23.58 8.34
CA GLN A 8 -22.16 22.12 8.52
C GLN A 8 -22.05 21.40 7.17
N GLU A 9 -22.69 21.92 6.13
CA GLU A 9 -22.73 21.32 4.79
C GLU A 9 -21.33 21.23 4.14
N TRP A 10 -20.52 22.29 4.24
CA TRP A 10 -19.16 22.24 3.69
C TRP A 10 -18.26 21.25 4.44
N ARG A 11 -18.45 21.08 5.76
CA ARG A 11 -17.74 20.06 6.55
C ARG A 11 -18.14 18.65 6.13
N ARG A 12 -19.44 18.43 5.88
CA ARG A 12 -19.94 17.16 5.35
C ARG A 12 -19.31 16.86 3.99
N CYS A 13 -19.28 17.84 3.08
CA CYS A 13 -18.65 17.71 1.77
C CYS A 13 -17.17 17.30 1.88
N LEU A 14 -16.40 17.94 2.77
CA LEU A 14 -14.99 17.60 2.99
C LEU A 14 -14.79 16.18 3.55
N ARG A 15 -15.65 15.72 4.46
CA ARG A 15 -15.59 14.34 4.97
C ARG A 15 -15.85 13.32 3.86
N GLU A 16 -16.87 13.54 3.04
CA GLU A 16 -17.16 12.65 1.90
C GLU A 16 -16.03 12.67 0.86
N HIS A 17 -15.48 13.84 0.57
CA HIS A 17 -14.36 13.97 -0.35
C HIS A 17 -13.12 13.22 0.16
N TYR A 18 -12.80 13.35 1.46
CA TYR A 18 -11.70 12.60 2.07
C TYR A 18 -11.92 11.09 1.97
N LYS A 19 -13.13 10.60 2.28
CA LYS A 19 -13.47 9.17 2.12
C LYS A 19 -13.31 8.70 0.68
N HIS A 20 -13.74 9.50 -0.30
CA HIS A 20 -13.58 9.19 -1.72
C HIS A 20 -12.11 9.11 -2.16
N VAL A 21 -11.29 10.07 -1.74
CA VAL A 21 -9.85 10.10 -2.01
C VAL A 21 -9.14 8.87 -1.44
N VAL A 22 -9.49 8.48 -0.20
CA VAL A 22 -8.95 7.26 0.43
C VAL A 22 -9.35 6.01 -0.34
N ARG A 23 -10.61 5.90 -0.79
CA ARG A 23 -11.12 4.76 -1.57
C ARG A 23 -10.47 4.61 -2.94
N ASN A 24 -10.10 5.73 -3.58
CA ASN A 24 -9.44 5.75 -4.88
C ASN A 24 -7.92 5.68 -4.79
N GLU A 25 -7.36 5.53 -3.59
CA GLU A 25 -5.91 5.45 -3.35
C GLU A 25 -5.12 6.68 -3.85
N ASP A 26 -5.75 7.86 -3.98
CA ASP A 26 -5.08 9.07 -4.45
C ASP A 26 -4.26 9.72 -3.32
N LYS A 27 -3.00 9.29 -3.20
CA LYS A 27 -2.05 9.73 -2.17
C LYS A 27 -1.65 11.20 -2.27
N ILE A 28 -1.67 11.78 -3.46
CA ILE A 28 -1.30 13.18 -3.68
C ILE A 28 -2.40 14.08 -3.10
N THR A 29 -3.64 13.80 -3.46
CA THR A 29 -4.79 14.54 -2.94
C THR A 29 -4.99 14.26 -1.45
N GLU A 30 -4.77 13.03 -0.98
CA GLU A 30 -4.86 12.65 0.44
C GLU A 30 -3.93 13.52 1.30
N THR A 31 -2.67 13.66 0.89
CA THR A 31 -1.65 14.40 1.64
C THR A 31 -1.97 15.89 1.75
N SER A 32 -2.44 16.50 0.66
CA SER A 32 -2.82 17.92 0.66
C SER A 32 -4.11 18.16 1.45
N LEU A 33 -5.10 17.27 1.32
CA LEU A 33 -6.37 17.36 2.01
C LEU A 33 -6.25 17.18 3.52
N LYS A 34 -5.37 16.26 4.00
CA LYS A 34 -5.06 16.12 5.43
C LYS A 34 -4.55 17.42 6.05
N LYS A 35 -3.64 18.13 5.37
CA LYS A 35 -3.11 19.42 5.83
C LYS A 35 -4.22 20.47 5.97
N VAL A 36 -5.17 20.48 5.04
CA VAL A 36 -6.32 21.39 5.08
C VAL A 36 -7.26 21.03 6.22
N LEU A 37 -7.58 19.74 6.41
CA LEU A 37 -8.48 19.27 7.47
C LEU A 37 -7.93 19.53 8.88
N LEU A 38 -6.62 19.34 9.07
CA LEU A 38 -5.91 19.64 10.32
C LEU A 38 -5.69 21.15 10.56
N SER A 39 -6.09 22.02 9.62
CA SER A 39 -5.93 23.46 9.79
C SER A 39 -6.82 24.01 10.90
N GLN A 40 -6.35 25.05 11.59
CA GLN A 40 -7.07 25.72 12.69
C GLN A 40 -8.45 26.28 12.29
N ALA A 41 -8.71 26.46 10.99
CA ALA A 41 -9.99 26.93 10.49
C ALA A 41 -11.08 25.84 10.53
N ILE A 42 -10.68 24.58 10.38
CA ILE A 42 -11.61 23.45 10.30
C ILE A 42 -11.60 22.65 11.61
N ASN A 43 -10.44 22.55 12.26
CA ASN A 43 -10.23 21.86 13.54
C ASN A 43 -10.66 20.38 13.51
N PHE A 44 -10.36 19.62 12.45
CA PHE A 44 -10.36 18.16 12.58
C PHE A 44 -9.17 17.72 13.41
N THR A 45 -9.36 16.71 14.24
CA THR A 45 -8.28 16.04 14.95
C THR A 45 -7.73 14.88 14.12
N GLU A 46 -6.53 14.39 14.47
CA GLU A 46 -5.99 13.17 13.85
C GLU A 46 -6.86 11.94 14.13
N GLU A 47 -7.58 11.94 15.26
CA GLU A 47 -8.51 10.87 15.62
C GLU A 47 -9.74 10.87 14.70
N ASP A 48 -10.30 12.04 14.39
CA ASP A 48 -11.38 12.17 13.41
C ASP A 48 -10.95 11.67 12.02
N LEU A 49 -9.73 12.01 11.60
CA LEU A 49 -9.18 11.54 10.32
C LEU A 49 -8.98 10.02 10.29
N ARG A 50 -8.58 9.44 11.42
CA ARG A 50 -8.44 7.98 11.56
C ARG A 50 -9.80 7.30 11.49
N GLY A 51 -10.81 7.85 12.16
CA GLY A 51 -12.20 7.38 12.07
C GLY A 51 -12.70 7.39 10.63
N LEU A 52 -12.52 8.53 9.93
CA LEU A 52 -12.90 8.64 8.52
C LEU A 52 -12.14 7.69 7.60
N TYR A 53 -10.86 7.39 7.90
CA TYR A 53 -10.08 6.42 7.14
C TYR A 53 -10.61 4.99 7.32
N VAL A 54 -10.98 4.63 8.55
CA VAL A 54 -11.64 3.35 8.85
C VAL A 54 -13.00 3.30 8.13
N GLU A 55 -13.82 4.33 8.22
CA GLU A 55 -15.11 4.41 7.51
C GLU A 55 -14.95 4.31 5.98
N ALA A 56 -13.89 4.91 5.42
CA ALA A 56 -13.63 4.86 3.99
C ALA A 56 -13.23 3.45 3.53
N THR A 57 -12.47 2.72 4.35
CA THR A 57 -11.89 1.40 4.04
C THR A 57 -12.78 0.23 4.48
N MET A 58 -13.74 0.46 5.38
CA MET A 58 -14.81 -0.48 5.67
C MET A 58 -15.71 -0.62 4.43
N ARG A 59 -15.68 -1.80 3.79
CA ARG A 59 -16.49 -2.21 2.62
C ARG A 59 -18.01 -2.34 2.90
N ALA A 60 -18.56 -1.51 3.78
CA ALA A 60 -19.98 -1.57 4.13
C ALA A 60 -20.88 -1.10 2.97
N ASP A 61 -20.42 -0.16 2.15
CA ASP A 61 -21.23 0.43 1.07
C ASP A 61 -21.31 -0.46 -0.20
N ASP A 62 -20.32 -1.33 -0.42
CA ASP A 62 -20.28 -2.28 -1.57
C ASP A 62 -20.88 -3.65 -1.22
N MET A 63 -21.40 -3.81 -0.01
CA MET A 63 -22.01 -5.04 0.44
C MET A 63 -23.45 -5.13 -0.08
N PRO A 64 -23.83 -6.20 -0.82
CA PRO A 64 -25.21 -6.39 -1.26
C PRO A 64 -26.15 -6.37 -0.06
N ALA A 65 -27.35 -5.79 -0.23
CA ALA A 65 -28.36 -5.72 0.84
C ALA A 65 -28.77 -7.10 1.39
N ASP A 66 -28.52 -8.16 0.63
CA ASP A 66 -28.81 -9.56 0.98
C ASP A 66 -27.62 -10.29 1.62
N TYR A 67 -26.51 -9.61 1.88
CA TYR A 67 -25.36 -10.22 2.54
C TYR A 67 -25.67 -10.48 4.02
N VAL A 68 -25.93 -11.75 4.33
CA VAL A 68 -25.99 -12.27 5.70
C VAL A 68 -24.70 -13.05 5.93
N PRO A 69 -23.77 -12.57 6.80
CA PRO A 69 -22.63 -13.38 7.21
C PRO A 69 -23.11 -14.73 7.75
N ASP A 70 -22.53 -15.81 7.26
CA ASP A 70 -22.90 -17.15 7.73
C ASP A 70 -22.43 -17.35 9.19
N MET A 71 -23.35 -17.11 10.12
CA MET A 71 -23.10 -17.19 11.56
C MET A 71 -22.78 -18.61 12.04
N GLU A 72 -23.10 -19.65 11.26
CA GLU A 72 -22.71 -21.04 11.58
C GLU A 72 -21.20 -21.27 11.38
N GLN A 73 -20.56 -20.58 10.41
CA GLN A 73 -19.11 -20.66 10.24
C GLN A 73 -18.34 -19.94 11.35
N VAL A 74 -18.88 -18.84 11.89
CA VAL A 74 -18.21 -18.05 12.94
C VAL A 74 -18.33 -18.72 14.32
N ALA A 75 -19.38 -19.49 14.57
CA ALA A 75 -19.57 -20.22 15.82
C ALA A 75 -18.80 -21.56 15.90
N GLY A 76 -18.19 -22.00 14.79
CA GLY A 76 -17.54 -23.31 14.64
C GLY A 76 -16.07 -23.40 15.08
N GLU A 77 -15.40 -22.28 15.38
CA GLU A 77 -13.99 -22.26 15.81
C GLU A 77 -13.84 -21.71 17.23
N ALA A 78 -14.41 -22.44 18.19
CA ALA A 78 -13.99 -22.38 19.60
C ALA A 78 -13.43 -23.74 20.03
N THR A 79 -12.65 -24.38 19.16
CA THR A 79 -11.89 -25.60 19.48
C THR A 79 -10.56 -25.20 20.10
N GLU A 80 -10.25 -25.80 21.24
CA GLU A 80 -8.97 -25.74 21.95
C GLU A 80 -7.73 -25.80 21.02
N PRO A 81 -6.60 -25.18 21.43
CA PRO A 81 -5.39 -25.14 20.65
C PRO A 81 -4.70 -26.51 20.65
N GLU A 82 -5.03 -27.38 19.69
CA GLU A 82 -4.10 -28.43 19.30
C GLU A 82 -2.98 -27.80 18.45
N ALA A 83 -1.81 -27.72 19.07
CA ALA A 83 -0.58 -27.31 18.41
C ALA A 83 -0.34 -28.14 17.14
N PRO A 84 -0.31 -27.54 15.93
CA PRO A 84 0.41 -28.16 14.84
C PRO A 84 1.89 -28.08 15.19
N VAL A 85 2.51 -29.26 15.34
CA VAL A 85 3.96 -29.43 15.31
C VAL A 85 4.44 -28.93 13.95
N MET A 86 4.71 -27.63 13.86
CA MET A 86 5.46 -27.06 12.76
C MET A 86 6.91 -27.05 13.19
N ASN A 87 7.71 -27.82 12.46
CA ASN A 87 9.14 -27.96 12.66
C ASN A 87 9.78 -26.61 12.97
N ALA A 88 10.26 -26.48 14.20
CA ALA A 88 11.22 -25.45 14.56
C ALA A 88 12.54 -25.76 13.82
N ALA A 89 12.68 -25.21 12.62
CA ALA A 89 14.00 -24.77 12.17
C ALA A 89 14.24 -23.38 12.80
N PRO A 90 15.44 -23.12 13.32
CA PRO A 90 15.70 -21.89 14.06
C PRO A 90 15.47 -20.68 13.16
N VAL A 91 14.82 -19.68 13.75
CA VAL A 91 14.91 -18.28 13.35
C VAL A 91 16.39 -17.91 13.32
N ASP A 92 16.97 -17.99 12.13
CA ASP A 92 18.13 -17.18 11.81
C ASP A 92 17.66 -16.04 10.91
N ASP A 93 18.32 -14.93 11.16
CA ASP A 93 18.13 -13.61 10.59
C ASP A 93 18.18 -13.64 9.04
N GLU A 94 17.74 -12.56 8.42
CA GLU A 94 17.76 -12.31 6.96
C GLU A 94 16.61 -12.90 6.13
N ARG A 95 15.59 -12.05 5.90
CA ARG A 95 14.67 -12.03 4.73
C ARG A 95 14.33 -13.40 4.14
N SER A 96 13.35 -14.08 4.73
CA SER A 96 12.71 -15.24 4.11
C SER A 96 12.02 -14.83 2.80
N PHE A 97 12.77 -14.91 1.69
CA PHE A 97 12.23 -14.82 0.36
C PHE A 97 11.31 -16.03 0.15
N VAL A 98 10.00 -15.81 0.31
CA VAL A 98 8.99 -16.79 -0.08
C VAL A 98 8.76 -16.59 -1.58
N PRO A 99 9.22 -17.51 -2.45
CA PRO A 99 9.01 -17.37 -3.88
C PRO A 99 7.50 -17.39 -4.17
N HIS A 100 7.00 -16.36 -4.84
CA HIS A 100 5.60 -16.21 -5.22
C HIS A 100 5.47 -16.15 -6.76
N PRO A 101 4.25 -16.25 -7.31
CA PRO A 101 4.04 -16.33 -8.75
C PRO A 101 4.65 -15.13 -9.50
N ALA A 102 5.26 -15.41 -10.66
CA ALA A 102 5.86 -14.40 -11.53
C ALA A 102 4.82 -13.38 -12.06
N GLU A 103 3.53 -13.76 -12.08
CA GLU A 103 2.42 -12.92 -12.54
C GLU A 103 1.78 -12.09 -11.42
N CYS A 104 2.44 -11.95 -10.26
CA CYS A 104 1.86 -11.23 -9.13
C CYS A 104 1.75 -9.72 -9.39
N THR A 105 0.54 -9.17 -9.30
CA THR A 105 0.23 -7.75 -9.52
C THR A 105 0.15 -6.94 -8.23
N CYS A 106 0.82 -7.35 -7.16
CA CYS A 106 0.77 -6.64 -5.89
C CYS A 106 1.60 -5.34 -5.91
N ALA A 107 1.14 -4.34 -5.15
CA ALA A 107 1.77 -3.02 -5.09
C ALA A 107 3.25 -3.08 -4.66
N ALA A 108 3.61 -3.99 -3.75
CA ALA A 108 4.98 -4.17 -3.28
C ALA A 108 5.97 -4.58 -4.39
N CYS A 109 5.55 -5.38 -5.38
CA CYS A 109 6.40 -5.77 -6.50
C CYS A 109 6.42 -4.73 -7.64
N MET A 110 5.32 -4.01 -7.83
CA MET A 110 5.29 -2.91 -8.81
C MET A 110 6.17 -1.74 -8.36
N GLU A 111 6.21 -1.45 -7.06
CA GLU A 111 7.05 -0.38 -6.51
C GLU A 111 8.54 -0.75 -6.46
N SER A 112 8.88 -2.04 -6.33
CA SER A 112 10.29 -2.43 -6.23
C SER A 112 11.05 -2.41 -7.56
N HIS A 113 10.38 -2.43 -8.73
CA HIS A 113 11.04 -2.56 -10.05
C HIS A 113 11.99 -3.78 -10.18
N GLU A 114 12.13 -4.59 -9.13
CA GLU A 114 13.04 -5.73 -9.02
C GLU A 114 12.57 -6.89 -9.91
N ASN A 115 11.26 -6.95 -10.19
CA ASN A 115 10.67 -8.02 -10.97
C ASN A 115 11.05 -7.96 -12.45
N GLU A 116 11.28 -6.78 -13.04
CA GLU A 116 11.74 -6.69 -14.44
C GLU A 116 13.27 -6.58 -14.55
N ALA A 117 13.95 -6.08 -13.51
CA ALA A 117 15.39 -5.85 -13.53
C ALA A 117 16.21 -7.15 -13.41
N LEU A 118 15.63 -8.18 -12.79
CA LEU A 118 16.34 -9.44 -12.47
C LEU A 118 15.94 -10.62 -13.36
N HIS A 119 15.13 -10.42 -14.41
CA HIS A 119 14.73 -11.48 -15.33
C HIS A 119 15.18 -11.17 -16.77
N ASP A 120 15.44 -12.23 -17.55
CA ASP A 120 15.71 -12.13 -18.99
C ASP A 120 14.42 -11.94 -19.81
N SER A 121 14.55 -11.89 -21.14
CA SER A 121 13.42 -11.74 -22.07
C SER A 121 12.40 -12.87 -22.00
N ASP A 122 12.78 -14.01 -21.42
CA ASP A 122 11.95 -15.21 -21.28
C ASP A 122 11.36 -15.32 -19.86
N GLY A 123 11.55 -14.29 -19.02
CA GLY A 123 11.05 -14.24 -17.66
C GLY A 123 11.77 -15.18 -16.71
N GLN A 124 12.95 -15.70 -17.10
CA GLN A 124 13.80 -16.48 -16.20
C GLN A 124 14.72 -15.57 -15.40
N PRO A 125 15.03 -15.90 -14.15
CA PRO A 125 15.97 -15.12 -13.36
C PRO A 125 17.33 -15.08 -14.05
N LEU A 126 17.94 -13.89 -14.13
CA LEU A 126 19.25 -13.68 -14.72
C LEU A 126 20.29 -14.55 -14.00
N SER A 127 21.17 -15.19 -14.77
CA SER A 127 22.32 -15.89 -14.20
C SER A 127 23.27 -14.90 -13.52
N ALA A 128 24.11 -15.40 -12.61
CA ALA A 128 25.10 -14.58 -11.92
C ALA A 128 26.01 -13.81 -12.91
N GLU A 129 26.46 -14.45 -13.99
CA GLU A 129 27.25 -13.79 -15.06
C GLU A 129 26.45 -12.68 -15.77
N ALA A 130 25.16 -12.88 -16.02
CA ALA A 130 24.31 -11.89 -16.69
C ALA A 130 24.03 -10.66 -15.80
N LEU A 131 23.92 -10.86 -14.49
CA LEU A 131 23.79 -9.78 -13.51
C LEU A 131 25.06 -8.93 -13.44
N GLU A 132 26.23 -9.56 -13.39
CA GLU A 132 27.52 -8.86 -13.35
C GLU A 132 27.73 -8.00 -14.61
N ALA A 133 27.44 -8.54 -15.81
CA ALA A 133 27.55 -7.80 -17.06
C ALA A 133 26.66 -6.54 -17.09
N ARG A 134 25.43 -6.64 -16.55
CA ARG A 134 24.49 -5.51 -16.47
C ARG A 134 24.99 -4.43 -15.51
N GLN A 135 25.54 -4.84 -14.37
CA GLN A 135 26.11 -3.91 -13.38
C GLN A 135 27.33 -3.16 -13.94
N GLU A 136 28.18 -3.83 -14.73
CA GLU A 136 29.29 -3.17 -15.40
C GLU A 136 28.82 -2.14 -16.44
N GLU A 137 27.80 -2.47 -17.25
CA GLU A 137 27.22 -1.51 -18.21
C GLU A 137 26.62 -0.28 -17.52
N GLU A 138 25.90 -0.45 -16.42
CA GLU A 138 25.34 0.68 -15.66
C GLU A 138 26.44 1.56 -15.07
N LYS A 139 27.51 0.95 -14.57
CA LYS A 139 28.65 1.67 -14.02
C LYS A 139 29.37 2.48 -15.09
N ASP A 140 29.63 1.88 -16.25
CA ASP A 140 30.23 2.57 -17.41
C ASP A 140 29.36 3.74 -17.88
N LYS A 141 28.03 3.55 -17.91
CA LYS A 141 27.08 4.60 -18.30
C LYS A 141 27.05 5.74 -17.29
N ALA A 142 27.09 5.43 -15.99
CA ALA A 142 27.17 6.41 -14.92
C ALA A 142 28.48 7.21 -14.99
N GLU A 143 29.62 6.56 -15.22
CA GLU A 143 30.92 7.23 -15.38
C GLU A 143 30.96 8.13 -16.61
N ARG A 144 30.42 7.68 -17.75
CA ARG A 144 30.29 8.51 -18.96
C ARG A 144 29.39 9.72 -18.73
N SER A 145 28.25 9.53 -18.07
CA SER A 145 27.32 10.61 -17.73
C SER A 145 27.95 11.64 -16.79
N ALA A 146 28.65 11.18 -15.74
CA ALA A 146 29.36 12.05 -14.81
C ALA A 146 30.46 12.88 -15.50
N LYS A 147 31.21 12.26 -16.42
CA LYS A 147 32.26 12.92 -17.19
C LYS A 147 31.70 13.93 -18.20
N GLN A 148 30.53 13.65 -18.77
CA GLN A 148 29.81 14.60 -19.63
C GLN A 148 29.29 15.80 -18.84
N MET A 149 28.81 15.61 -17.61
CA MET A 149 28.38 16.71 -16.74
C MET A 149 29.55 17.57 -16.24
N SER A 150 30.75 17.02 -16.07
CA SER A 150 31.93 17.77 -15.60
C SER A 150 32.65 18.58 -16.69
N MET A 151 32.19 18.53 -17.96
CA MET A 151 32.75 19.29 -19.09
C MET A 151 31.97 20.60 -19.37
N PHE A 152 30.88 20.85 -18.65
CA PHE A 152 30.13 22.11 -18.65
C PHE A 152 30.48 22.93 -17.41
#